data_AF-A0A936MS91-F1
#
_entry.id   AF-A0A936MS91-F1
#
_cell.length_a   1.000
_cell.length_b   1.000
_cell.length_c   1.000
_cell.angle_alpha   90.00
_cell.angle_beta   90.00
_cell.angle_gamma   90.00
#
_symmetry.space_group_name_H-M   'P 1'
#
loop_
_entity.id
_entity.type
_entity.pdbx_description
1 polymer ?
#
loop_
_entity_poly.entity_id
_entity_poly.type
_entity_poly.pdbx_seq_one_letter_code
_entity_poly.pdbx_strand_id
1 'polypeptide(L)'
;MEVEQIFKNELTNEIFTKVRLHPWFFLALVGVIGCSGCNPTTEDKLVNADMFSPKAEIMSAGYGFEGIIGVEGGEAEVRAAGGAWNKVTCTNGEEPARRVLTSSVEPNIGMTLTRADAMPIVFSWPYLPSTLAPTDFLVVLNDGSKVTPGFATIQPNYEYNERQTAVLFGEFGNRLRPDESGSIHPVRVDIVEDDDPLMLVGPKGPVSAVGLSKESSNPYVAGPALVAAKLSRFSTEGEGGPELMGGPFPNDGVALYGSKAKFRLRTYTSGGFSPDGVRGLRPDEYERFFRVHAKAADGAEVLLEKVGVDHMVQGGVIRVVGLADLGRPASSDVVYDDCYVEDWDNYIDIVLDGDEAAMRSIVSVEIPATGNYGAFFNPGGPGNDPTPDVRYTAPGAPQVQPVTIALDDPMTVSYDD
;
A
#
# COMPACT_ATOMS: atom_id res chain seq x y z
N MET A 1 -10.65 -1.15 56.62
CA MET A 1 -10.73 -2.08 57.77
C MET A 1 -11.84 -3.07 57.44
N GLU A 2 -11.56 -4.33 57.75
CA GLU A 2 -12.24 -5.57 57.35
C GLU A 2 -13.75 -5.65 57.54
N VAL A 3 -14.30 -6.76 56.99
CA VAL A 3 -15.59 -7.46 57.24
C VAL A 3 -16.36 -7.60 55.92
N GLU A 4 -16.71 -8.77 55.36
CA GLU A 4 -16.60 -10.16 55.81
C GLU A 4 -16.81 -11.12 54.63
N GLN A 5 -16.13 -12.26 54.71
CA GLN A 5 -16.30 -13.46 53.91
C GLN A 5 -17.57 -14.21 54.37
N ILE A 6 -18.07 -15.14 53.53
CA ILE A 6 -18.80 -16.40 53.85
C ILE A 6 -20.22 -16.44 53.26
N PHE A 7 -20.38 -17.21 52.17
CA PHE A 7 -21.20 -18.43 52.17
C PHE A 7 -20.74 -19.35 51.04
N LYS A 8 -20.17 -20.50 51.43
CA LYS A 8 -19.81 -21.64 50.59
C LYS A 8 -20.65 -22.85 51.06
N ASN A 9 -20.98 -23.70 50.10
CA ASN A 9 -21.56 -25.05 50.21
C ASN A 9 -23.09 -25.02 50.47
N GLU A 10 -23.95 -25.78 49.80
CA GLU A 10 -23.85 -27.13 49.22
C GLU A 10 -24.84 -27.27 48.05
N LEU A 11 -24.42 -27.87 46.93
CA LEU A 11 -25.15 -29.00 46.31
C LEU A 11 -24.32 -29.59 45.16
N THR A 12 -23.86 -30.78 45.47
CA THR A 12 -23.15 -31.77 44.66
C THR A 12 -24.06 -32.44 43.61
N ASN A 13 -23.43 -32.84 42.50
CA ASN A 13 -23.75 -33.99 41.63
C ASN A 13 -25.13 -34.04 40.94
N GLU A 14 -25.17 -33.73 39.65
CA GLU A 14 -25.27 -34.74 38.56
C GLU A 14 -25.35 -34.01 37.20
N ILE A 15 -24.91 -34.70 36.13
CA ILE A 15 -24.98 -34.32 34.70
C ILE A 15 -23.76 -33.54 34.15
N PHE A 16 -22.64 -34.25 33.98
CA PHE A 16 -21.77 -34.13 32.80
C PHE A 16 -21.76 -35.54 32.17
N THR A 17 -22.15 -35.77 30.91
CA THR A 17 -21.21 -35.70 29.77
C THR A 17 -21.92 -36.06 28.46
N LYS A 18 -21.85 -35.17 27.46
CA LYS A 18 -21.53 -35.40 26.03
C LYS A 18 -22.12 -34.30 25.14
N VAL A 19 -21.47 -33.14 25.11
CA VAL A 19 -21.22 -32.36 23.89
C VAL A 19 -19.92 -31.60 24.13
N ARG A 20 -18.90 -31.82 23.30
CA ARG A 20 -17.72 -30.94 23.23
C ARG A 20 -18.14 -29.69 22.47
N LEU A 21 -18.21 -28.54 23.15
CA LEU A 21 -18.25 -27.23 22.51
C LEU A 21 -16.89 -26.55 22.72
N HIS A 22 -16.32 -26.09 21.61
CA HIS A 22 -15.06 -25.33 21.52
C HIS A 22 -15.17 -23.96 22.24
N PRO A 23 -14.10 -23.49 22.89
CA PRO A 23 -14.09 -22.20 23.58
C PRO A 23 -13.57 -21.09 22.65
N TRP A 24 -14.44 -20.51 21.83
CA TRP A 24 -14.19 -19.23 21.15
C TRP A 24 -15.50 -18.44 21.07
N PHE A 25 -15.92 -17.89 22.20
CA PHE A 25 -16.97 -16.89 22.28
C PHE A 25 -16.80 -16.20 23.63
N PHE A 26 -16.02 -15.11 23.69
CA PHE A 26 -16.12 -14.02 24.67
C PHE A 26 -14.98 -13.02 24.44
N LEU A 27 -15.24 -11.98 23.64
CA LEU A 27 -14.68 -10.63 23.81
C LEU A 27 -15.49 -9.66 22.93
N ALA A 28 -16.72 -9.44 23.37
CA ALA A 28 -17.46 -8.22 23.09
C ALA A 28 -17.57 -7.46 24.43
N LEU A 29 -17.36 -6.14 24.38
CA LEU A 29 -17.32 -5.18 25.49
C LEU A 29 -16.05 -5.14 26.35
N VAL A 30 -15.09 -4.32 25.92
CA VAL A 30 -14.47 -3.34 26.81
C VAL A 30 -14.64 -1.97 26.16
N GLY A 31 -15.37 -1.10 26.86
CA GLY A 31 -15.66 0.25 26.39
C GLY A 31 -14.41 1.12 26.36
N VAL A 32 -13.98 1.46 25.15
CA VAL A 32 -13.26 2.70 24.90
C VAL A 32 -14.34 3.77 24.86
N ILE A 33 -14.17 4.86 25.62
CA ILE A 33 -14.93 6.09 25.39
C ILE A 33 -14.40 6.68 24.07
N GLY A 34 -14.74 6.02 22.97
CA GLY A 34 -14.47 6.47 21.62
C GLY A 34 -15.49 7.54 21.29
N CYS A 35 -15.03 8.69 20.84
CA CYS A 35 -15.90 9.74 20.33
C CYS A 35 -16.83 9.13 19.28
N SER A 36 -18.12 9.02 19.61
CA SER A 36 -19.14 8.53 18.68
C SER A 36 -19.32 9.59 17.60
N GLY A 37 -18.46 9.55 16.56
CA GLY A 37 -18.44 10.53 15.48
C GLY A 37 -17.09 10.76 14.80
N CYS A 38 -15.95 10.37 15.40
CA CYS A 38 -14.65 10.51 14.74
C CYS A 38 -14.42 9.35 13.77
N ASN A 39 -14.40 9.62 12.47
CA ASN A 39 -13.82 8.69 11.50
C ASN A 39 -12.29 8.81 11.60
N PRO A 40 -11.55 7.80 12.09
CA PRO A 40 -10.10 7.90 12.24
C PRO A 40 -9.37 8.20 10.94
N THR A 41 -9.95 7.86 9.78
CA THR A 41 -9.34 8.13 8.48
C THR A 41 -9.50 9.57 7.98
N THR A 42 -10.20 10.44 8.72
CA THR A 42 -10.36 11.86 8.38
C THR A 42 -9.63 12.79 9.35
N GLU A 43 -8.77 12.24 10.22
CA GLU A 43 -7.94 13.03 11.15
C GLU A 43 -6.85 13.77 10.37
N ASP A 44 -6.74 15.08 10.54
CA ASP A 44 -5.71 15.92 9.92
C ASP A 44 -4.41 15.90 10.69
N LYS A 45 -3.75 14.74 10.61
CA LYS A 45 -2.49 14.49 11.27
C LYS A 45 -1.47 13.94 10.30
N LEU A 46 -0.28 14.54 10.31
CA LEU A 46 0.87 14.13 9.55
C LEU A 46 2.07 14.15 10.49
N VAL A 47 2.81 13.06 10.52
CA VAL A 47 3.99 12.93 11.37
C VAL A 47 5.13 12.48 10.48
N ASN A 48 6.11 13.36 10.31
CA ASN A 48 7.29 13.09 9.47
C ASN A 48 6.93 12.54 8.07
N ALA A 49 5.84 13.03 7.48
CA ALA A 49 5.30 12.56 6.22
C ALA A 49 6.19 12.94 5.03
N ASP A 50 6.43 11.98 4.14
CA ASP A 50 7.35 12.14 3.03
C ASP A 50 6.87 13.19 2.01
N MET A 51 7.79 14.00 1.48
CA MET A 51 7.60 14.72 0.23
C MET A 51 8.51 14.11 -0.85
N PHE A 52 7.97 13.96 -2.05
CA PHE A 52 8.68 13.38 -3.20
C PHE A 52 9.05 14.40 -4.27
N SER A 53 8.60 15.65 -4.13
CA SER A 53 8.92 16.77 -5.03
C SER A 53 9.05 18.07 -4.25
N PRO A 54 9.86 19.06 -4.71
CA PRO A 54 9.87 20.40 -4.14
C PRO A 54 8.57 21.19 -4.40
N LYS A 55 7.60 20.64 -5.13
CA LYS A 55 6.33 21.29 -5.47
C LYS A 55 5.17 20.31 -5.33
N ALA A 56 3.99 20.85 -4.99
CA ALA A 56 2.72 20.14 -5.10
C ALA A 56 2.46 19.73 -6.57
N GLU A 57 2.28 18.45 -6.81
CA GLU A 57 1.89 17.89 -8.10
C GLU A 57 1.24 16.52 -7.95
N ILE A 58 0.53 16.08 -8.99
CA ILE A 58 0.11 14.69 -9.13
C ILE A 58 1.24 13.92 -9.83
N MET A 59 1.80 12.95 -9.13
CA MET A 59 2.86 12.08 -9.64
C MET A 59 2.31 11.01 -10.59
N SER A 60 1.14 10.44 -10.27
CA SER A 60 0.37 9.57 -11.17
C SER A 60 -1.13 9.58 -10.87
N ALA A 61 -1.94 9.29 -11.88
CA ALA A 61 -3.39 9.14 -11.79
C ALA A 61 -3.85 8.00 -12.71
N GLY A 62 -3.34 6.80 -12.47
CA GLY A 62 -3.57 5.66 -13.35
C GLY A 62 -4.95 5.04 -13.15
N TYR A 63 -5.55 4.54 -14.23
CA TYR A 63 -6.67 3.62 -14.07
C TYR A 63 -6.14 2.35 -13.40
N GLY A 64 -6.67 1.99 -12.23
CA GLY A 64 -6.16 0.88 -11.43
C GLY A 64 -6.66 -0.46 -11.95
N PHE A 65 -7.98 -0.64 -11.93
CA PHE A 65 -8.67 -1.85 -12.41
C PHE A 65 -10.19 -1.64 -12.46
N GLU A 66 -10.85 -2.48 -13.27
CA GLU A 66 -12.30 -2.51 -13.44
C GLU A 66 -13.01 -3.47 -12.48
N GLY A 67 -14.12 -3.01 -11.90
CA GLY A 67 -15.26 -3.84 -11.53
C GLY A 67 -15.15 -4.75 -10.30
N ILE A 68 -14.06 -4.67 -9.53
CA ILE A 68 -13.77 -5.59 -8.41
C ILE A 68 -13.79 -4.94 -7.03
N ILE A 69 -14.23 -3.68 -6.93
CA ILE A 69 -14.56 -3.02 -5.66
C ILE A 69 -16.03 -3.26 -5.30
N GLY A 70 -16.31 -3.60 -4.04
CA GLY A 70 -17.65 -3.84 -3.53
C GLY A 70 -18.25 -5.17 -4.01
N VAL A 71 -17.45 -6.22 -4.10
CA VAL A 71 -17.92 -7.57 -4.47
C VAL A 71 -18.06 -8.43 -3.21
N GLU A 72 -19.31 -8.67 -2.81
CA GLU A 72 -19.65 -9.57 -1.71
C GLU A 72 -19.57 -11.04 -2.16
N GLY A 73 -19.25 -11.94 -1.23
CA GLY A 73 -19.27 -13.38 -1.47
C GLY A 73 -17.89 -14.00 -1.69
N GLY A 74 -17.86 -15.23 -2.17
CA GLY A 74 -16.63 -16.03 -2.29
C GLY A 74 -16.03 -16.01 -3.70
N GLU A 75 -15.31 -17.08 -4.01
CA GLU A 75 -14.63 -17.26 -5.30
C GLU A 75 -15.56 -17.08 -6.50
N ALA A 76 -16.78 -17.61 -6.43
CA ALA A 76 -17.73 -17.55 -7.55
C ALA A 76 -18.10 -16.10 -7.91
N GLU A 77 -18.39 -15.27 -6.91
CA GLU A 77 -18.78 -13.87 -7.09
C GLU A 77 -17.60 -13.03 -7.58
N VAL A 78 -16.40 -13.24 -7.01
CA VAL A 78 -15.16 -12.58 -7.45
C VAL A 78 -14.86 -12.89 -8.90
N ARG A 79 -14.88 -14.16 -9.30
CA ARG A 79 -14.63 -14.55 -10.69
C ARG A 79 -15.69 -14.00 -11.64
N ALA A 80 -16.95 -13.94 -11.20
CA ALA A 80 -18.04 -13.31 -11.98
C ALA A 80 -17.92 -11.78 -12.11
N ALA A 81 -17.12 -11.13 -11.27
CA ALA A 81 -16.73 -9.73 -11.42
C ALA A 81 -15.45 -9.57 -12.27
N GLY A 82 -14.78 -10.66 -12.63
CA GLY A 82 -13.50 -10.68 -13.35
C GLY A 82 -12.27 -10.49 -12.46
N GLY A 83 -12.42 -10.66 -11.14
CA GLY A 83 -11.29 -10.73 -10.22
C GLY A 83 -10.62 -12.10 -10.23
N ALA A 84 -9.36 -12.15 -9.80
CA ALA A 84 -8.63 -13.39 -9.58
C ALA A 84 -8.94 -13.98 -8.20
N TRP A 85 -8.84 -15.31 -8.09
CA TRP A 85 -8.89 -16.04 -6.83
C TRP A 85 -7.74 -17.03 -6.73
N ASN A 86 -6.79 -16.76 -5.83
CA ASN A 86 -5.61 -17.58 -5.63
C ASN A 86 -5.93 -18.90 -4.92
N LYS A 87 -5.20 -19.95 -5.29
CA LYS A 87 -5.08 -21.19 -4.53
C LYS A 87 -3.94 -21.03 -3.54
N VAL A 88 -4.28 -20.88 -2.27
CA VAL A 88 -3.32 -20.62 -1.20
C VAL A 88 -3.37 -21.73 -0.16
N THR A 89 -2.21 -22.11 0.37
CA THR A 89 -2.10 -23.03 1.51
C THR A 89 -1.04 -22.47 2.46
N CYS A 90 -1.45 -22.13 3.68
CA CYS A 90 -0.54 -21.60 4.68
C CYS A 90 0.31 -22.72 5.26
N THR A 91 1.63 -22.52 5.29
CA THR A 91 2.57 -23.54 5.79
C THR A 91 2.46 -23.76 7.30
N ASN A 92 1.93 -22.79 8.05
CA ASN A 92 1.61 -22.91 9.46
C ASN A 92 0.27 -23.63 9.74
N GLY A 93 -0.50 -23.98 8.69
CA GLY A 93 -1.78 -24.69 8.79
C GLY A 93 -2.99 -23.81 9.11
N GLU A 94 -2.82 -22.49 9.17
CA GLU A 94 -3.93 -21.54 9.31
C GLU A 94 -4.76 -21.46 8.01
N GLU A 95 -6.00 -21.00 8.15
CA GLU A 95 -6.84 -20.69 6.98
C GLU A 95 -6.35 -19.39 6.32
N PRO A 96 -6.19 -19.35 4.98
CA PRO A 96 -5.77 -18.14 4.30
C PRO A 96 -6.76 -16.99 4.52
N ALA A 97 -6.25 -15.82 4.87
CA ALA A 97 -7.07 -14.60 4.91
C ALA A 97 -7.62 -14.29 3.50
N ARG A 98 -8.85 -13.77 3.40
CA ARG A 98 -9.43 -13.35 2.10
C ARG A 98 -8.47 -12.48 1.29
N ARG A 99 -7.73 -11.61 1.97
CA ARG A 99 -6.76 -10.69 1.36
C ARG A 99 -5.73 -11.41 0.49
N VAL A 100 -5.23 -12.58 0.88
CA VAL A 100 -4.28 -13.33 0.05
C VAL A 100 -4.94 -14.18 -1.03
N LEU A 101 -6.27 -14.34 -0.94
CA LEU A 101 -7.07 -15.09 -1.91
C LEU A 101 -7.51 -14.24 -3.09
N THR A 102 -7.77 -12.94 -2.92
CA THR A 102 -8.30 -12.12 -4.01
C THR A 102 -7.92 -10.65 -3.91
N SER A 103 -7.79 -10.02 -5.07
CA SER A 103 -7.63 -8.57 -5.22
C SER A 103 -8.95 -7.81 -5.12
N SER A 104 -10.07 -8.51 -4.95
CA SER A 104 -11.39 -7.90 -4.82
C SER A 104 -11.64 -7.44 -3.39
N VAL A 105 -12.27 -6.27 -3.29
CA VAL A 105 -12.60 -5.63 -2.01
C VAL A 105 -14.08 -5.82 -1.73
N GLU A 106 -14.43 -6.33 -0.55
CA GLU A 106 -15.82 -6.39 -0.09
C GLU A 106 -16.31 -4.99 0.30
N PRO A 107 -17.63 -4.72 0.23
CA PRO A 107 -18.20 -3.51 0.79
C PRO A 107 -17.80 -3.33 2.26
N ASN A 108 -17.41 -2.11 2.63
CA ASN A 108 -17.08 -1.74 4.01
C ASN A 108 -17.96 -0.57 4.47
N ILE A 109 -17.84 -0.20 5.75
CA ILE A 109 -18.65 0.87 6.34
C ILE A 109 -18.36 2.19 5.61
N GLY A 110 -19.36 2.72 4.91
CA GLY A 110 -19.28 3.98 4.15
C GLY A 110 -19.24 3.80 2.63
N MET A 111 -18.90 2.61 2.11
CA MET A 111 -18.90 2.35 0.67
C MET A 111 -20.18 1.62 0.26
N THR A 112 -21.05 2.29 -0.50
CA THR A 112 -22.27 1.70 -1.08
C THR A 112 -22.12 1.25 -2.53
N LEU A 113 -20.92 1.41 -3.09
CA LEU A 113 -20.62 1.03 -4.47
C LEU A 113 -20.47 -0.49 -4.57
N THR A 114 -20.95 -1.05 -5.68
CA THR A 114 -20.85 -2.48 -6.00
C THR A 114 -20.30 -2.64 -7.39
N ARG A 115 -19.31 -3.52 -7.56
CA ARG A 115 -18.59 -3.73 -8.83
C ARG A 115 -18.03 -2.43 -9.41
N ALA A 116 -17.50 -1.58 -8.53
CA ALA A 116 -16.85 -0.35 -8.95
C ALA A 116 -15.40 -0.59 -9.36
N ASP A 117 -14.90 0.39 -10.09
CA ASP A 117 -13.52 0.56 -10.50
C ASP A 117 -12.70 1.23 -9.39
N ALA A 118 -11.37 1.16 -9.50
CA ALA A 118 -10.47 1.90 -8.63
C ALA A 118 -9.42 2.71 -9.41
N MET A 119 -9.10 3.91 -8.91
CA MET A 119 -8.02 4.77 -9.42
C MET A 119 -7.21 5.37 -8.27
N PRO A 120 -5.94 4.98 -8.07
CA PRO A 120 -5.05 5.68 -7.16
C PRO A 120 -4.59 7.02 -7.77
N ILE A 121 -4.72 8.09 -6.98
CA ILE A 121 -4.19 9.42 -7.26
C ILE A 121 -3.06 9.70 -6.28
N VAL A 122 -1.87 9.82 -6.85
CA VAL A 122 -0.59 9.77 -6.14
C VAL A 122 0.00 11.17 -6.18
N PHE A 123 0.07 11.84 -5.03
CA PHE A 123 0.54 13.21 -4.90
C PHE A 123 2.00 13.27 -4.48
N SER A 124 2.68 14.37 -4.78
CA SER A 124 4.06 14.56 -4.32
C SER A 124 4.18 14.97 -2.86
N TRP A 125 3.11 15.56 -2.30
CA TRP A 125 2.98 16.04 -0.94
C TRP A 125 1.79 15.35 -0.27
N PRO A 126 1.83 15.12 1.05
CA PRO A 126 0.71 14.50 1.75
C PRO A 126 -0.49 15.45 1.76
N TYR A 127 -1.69 14.92 1.88
CA TYR A 127 -2.91 15.72 1.97
C TYR A 127 -3.55 15.64 3.36
N LEU A 128 -4.43 16.61 3.63
CA LEU A 128 -5.29 16.64 4.80
C LEU A 128 -6.50 15.72 4.57
N PRO A 129 -6.62 14.58 5.29
CA PRO A 129 -7.68 13.62 5.01
C PRO A 129 -9.10 14.15 5.24
N SER A 130 -9.28 15.19 6.07
CA SER A 130 -10.59 15.82 6.27
C SER A 130 -11.11 16.52 5.00
N THR A 131 -10.19 17.00 4.15
CA THR A 131 -10.49 17.73 2.89
C THR A 131 -10.62 16.81 1.68
N LEU A 132 -10.56 15.49 1.86
CA LEU A 132 -10.68 14.53 0.75
C LEU A 132 -12.14 14.21 0.47
N ALA A 133 -12.64 14.64 -0.68
CA ALA A 133 -13.98 14.35 -1.17
C ALA A 133 -13.97 13.82 -2.61
N PRO A 134 -14.99 13.04 -3.03
CA PRO A 134 -15.14 12.66 -4.43
C PRO A 134 -15.28 13.87 -5.36
N THR A 135 -15.84 14.97 -4.87
CA THR A 135 -16.10 16.20 -5.63
C THR A 135 -14.84 16.97 -6.02
N ASP A 136 -13.72 16.74 -5.34
CA ASP A 136 -12.41 17.30 -5.70
C ASP A 136 -11.92 16.81 -7.07
N PHE A 137 -12.43 15.67 -7.56
CA PHE A 137 -11.89 14.99 -8.73
C PHE A 137 -12.85 15.00 -9.92
N LEU A 138 -12.30 15.29 -11.09
CA LEU A 138 -12.97 15.15 -12.37
C LEU A 138 -12.15 14.24 -13.28
N VAL A 139 -12.66 13.03 -13.53
CA VAL A 139 -12.04 12.05 -14.41
C VAL A 139 -12.54 12.28 -15.84
N VAL A 140 -11.64 12.55 -16.78
CA VAL A 140 -11.95 12.73 -18.20
C VAL A 140 -11.69 11.41 -18.93
N LEU A 141 -12.67 10.93 -19.68
CA LEU A 141 -12.58 9.68 -20.43
C LEU A 141 -12.20 9.93 -21.90
N ASN A 142 -11.74 8.89 -22.58
CA ASN A 142 -11.32 8.93 -23.98
C ASN A 142 -12.42 9.34 -24.98
N ASP A 143 -13.70 9.19 -24.60
CA ASP A 143 -14.85 9.65 -25.40
C ASP A 143 -15.24 11.12 -25.12
N GLY A 144 -14.50 11.81 -24.24
CA GLY A 144 -14.74 13.19 -23.83
C GLY A 144 -15.77 13.35 -22.71
N SER A 145 -16.38 12.27 -22.23
CA SER A 145 -17.21 12.30 -21.03
C SER A 145 -16.38 12.60 -19.78
N LYS A 146 -17.07 13.07 -18.74
CA LYS A 146 -16.46 13.48 -17.48
C LYS A 146 -17.22 12.83 -16.33
N VAL A 147 -16.49 12.22 -15.42
CA VAL A 147 -17.03 11.44 -14.31
C VAL A 147 -16.50 12.00 -13.00
N THR A 148 -17.42 12.26 -12.07
CA THR A 148 -17.08 12.47 -10.66
C THR A 148 -17.13 11.10 -9.97
N PRO A 149 -16.10 10.71 -9.21
CA PRO A 149 -16.10 9.47 -8.45
C PRO A 149 -17.31 9.35 -7.51
N GLY A 150 -17.72 8.13 -7.23
CA GLY A 150 -18.77 7.86 -6.23
C GLY A 150 -18.21 7.83 -4.80
N PHE A 151 -16.91 7.60 -4.64
CA PHE A 151 -16.24 7.52 -3.35
C PHE A 151 -14.75 7.89 -3.48
N ALA A 152 -14.18 8.44 -2.42
CA ALA A 152 -12.76 8.73 -2.28
C ALA A 152 -12.30 8.32 -0.88
N THR A 153 -11.13 7.70 -0.78
CA THR A 153 -10.59 7.21 0.48
C THR A 153 -9.08 7.32 0.53
N ILE A 154 -8.56 7.47 1.74
CA ILE A 154 -7.12 7.35 2.02
C ILE A 154 -6.66 5.90 2.12
N GLN A 155 -7.56 4.95 2.40
CA GLN A 155 -7.17 3.56 2.61
C GLN A 155 -6.61 2.95 1.31
N PRO A 156 -5.51 2.17 1.40
CA PRO A 156 -4.79 1.75 2.61
C PRO A 156 -3.68 2.70 3.11
N ASN A 157 -3.42 3.82 2.44
CA ASN A 157 -2.33 4.78 2.69
C ASN A 157 -2.55 5.73 3.90
N TYR A 158 -2.99 5.20 5.04
CA TYR A 158 -3.43 6.01 6.19
C TYR A 158 -2.37 6.25 7.27
N GLU A 159 -1.18 5.64 7.16
CA GLU A 159 -0.05 5.86 8.06
C GLU A 159 0.34 7.34 8.07
N TYR A 160 0.73 7.88 9.22
CA TYR A 160 0.92 9.32 9.37
C TYR A 160 2.09 9.87 8.55
N ASN A 161 3.01 9.02 8.13
CA ASN A 161 4.17 9.30 7.29
C ASN A 161 3.87 9.22 5.76
N GLU A 162 2.69 8.76 5.34
CA GLU A 162 2.42 8.20 3.99
C GLU A 162 1.14 8.68 3.28
N ARG A 163 0.48 9.69 3.82
CA ARG A 163 -0.81 10.22 3.34
C ARG A 163 -0.75 10.99 2.01
N GLN A 164 0.03 10.54 1.04
CA GLN A 164 0.18 11.13 -0.29
C GLN A 164 -0.70 10.45 -1.36
N THR A 165 -1.39 9.34 -1.07
CA THR A 165 -2.20 8.62 -2.07
C THR A 165 -3.68 8.55 -1.69
N ALA A 166 -4.52 9.17 -2.52
CA ALA A 166 -5.97 8.99 -2.47
C ALA A 166 -6.41 7.88 -3.43
N VAL A 167 -7.47 7.15 -3.10
CA VAL A 167 -8.05 6.11 -3.95
C VAL A 167 -9.49 6.47 -4.27
N LEU A 168 -9.79 6.60 -5.56
CA LEU A 168 -11.12 6.90 -6.07
C LEU A 168 -11.83 5.60 -6.46
N PHE A 169 -13.11 5.50 -6.13
CA PHE A 169 -13.99 4.43 -6.62
C PHE A 169 -15.15 5.00 -7.42
N GLY A 170 -15.51 4.34 -8.52
CA GLY A 170 -16.54 4.80 -9.44
C GLY A 170 -16.64 3.93 -10.68
N GLU A 171 -17.18 4.49 -11.76
CA GLU A 171 -17.29 3.85 -13.07
C GLU A 171 -16.42 4.64 -14.04
N PHE A 172 -15.22 4.14 -14.33
CA PHE A 172 -14.17 4.88 -15.01
C PHE A 172 -13.83 4.27 -16.37
N GLY A 173 -14.12 2.98 -16.58
CA GLY A 173 -13.87 2.38 -17.88
C GLY A 173 -14.32 0.93 -18.01
N ASN A 174 -13.67 0.22 -18.92
CA ASN A 174 -13.84 -1.21 -19.12
C ASN A 174 -12.50 -1.89 -19.40
N ARG A 175 -12.50 -3.23 -19.43
CA ARG A 175 -11.27 -4.02 -19.66
C ARG A 175 -10.82 -4.05 -21.12
N LEU A 176 -11.43 -3.28 -22.02
CA LEU A 176 -11.01 -3.26 -23.42
C LEU A 176 -9.76 -2.40 -23.58
N ARG A 177 -8.84 -2.85 -24.42
CA ARG A 177 -7.66 -2.09 -24.81
C ARG A 177 -8.08 -0.85 -25.60
N PRO A 178 -7.28 0.24 -25.56
CA PRO A 178 -7.61 1.48 -26.28
C PRO A 178 -7.86 1.31 -27.79
N ASP A 179 -7.30 0.28 -28.42
CA ASP A 179 -7.48 -0.03 -29.85
C ASP A 179 -8.72 -0.88 -30.16
N GLU A 180 -9.42 -1.38 -29.14
CA GLU A 180 -10.64 -2.18 -29.29
C GLU A 180 -11.90 -1.30 -29.37
N SER A 181 -12.82 -1.66 -30.27
CA SER A 181 -14.08 -0.94 -30.44
C SER A 181 -14.90 -0.95 -29.14
N GLY A 182 -15.32 0.23 -28.68
CA GLY A 182 -16.09 0.38 -27.44
C GLY A 182 -15.23 0.50 -26.19
N SER A 183 -13.90 0.61 -26.30
CA SER A 183 -13.05 0.91 -25.16
C SER A 183 -13.40 2.26 -24.56
N ILE A 184 -13.67 2.24 -23.26
CA ILE A 184 -13.84 3.43 -22.42
C ILE A 184 -12.77 3.34 -21.34
N HIS A 185 -11.99 4.40 -21.20
CA HIS A 185 -10.96 4.48 -20.17
C HIS A 185 -10.63 5.94 -19.82
N PRO A 186 -10.12 6.18 -18.60
CA PRO A 186 -9.63 7.49 -18.22
C PRO A 186 -8.44 7.89 -19.07
N VAL A 187 -8.42 9.15 -19.49
CA VAL A 187 -7.27 9.78 -20.16
C VAL A 187 -6.65 10.88 -19.31
N ARG A 188 -7.42 11.50 -18.40
CA ARG A 188 -6.91 12.55 -17.51
C ARG A 188 -7.72 12.63 -16.22
N VAL A 189 -7.07 13.04 -15.14
CA VAL A 189 -7.73 13.46 -13.90
C VAL A 189 -7.38 14.92 -13.63
N ASP A 190 -8.39 15.72 -13.33
CA ASP A 190 -8.29 17.12 -12.94
C ASP A 190 -8.74 17.27 -11.48
N ILE A 191 -8.00 18.04 -10.66
CA ILE A 191 -8.48 18.50 -9.35
C ILE A 191 -9.24 19.80 -9.56
N VAL A 192 -10.50 19.83 -9.15
CA VAL A 192 -11.44 20.92 -9.41
C VAL A 192 -11.84 21.63 -8.13
N GLU A 193 -12.31 22.86 -8.28
CA GLU A 193 -12.82 23.67 -7.16
C GLU A 193 -14.20 23.15 -6.73
N ASP A 194 -14.41 22.99 -5.43
CA ASP A 194 -15.70 22.77 -4.79
C ASP A 194 -15.81 23.63 -3.49
N ASP A 195 -16.77 23.30 -2.62
CA ASP A 195 -17.02 24.05 -1.38
C ASP A 195 -15.94 23.82 -0.29
N ASP A 196 -15.16 22.73 -0.37
CA ASP A 196 -14.13 22.35 0.60
C ASP A 196 -12.93 21.69 -0.12
N PRO A 197 -12.07 22.50 -0.75
CA PRO A 197 -11.10 21.99 -1.71
C PRO A 197 -10.02 21.13 -1.06
N LEU A 198 -9.62 20.05 -1.74
CA LEU A 198 -8.49 19.22 -1.33
C LEU A 198 -7.22 20.04 -1.03
N MET A 199 -6.67 19.84 0.16
CA MET A 199 -5.48 20.52 0.65
C MET A 199 -4.29 19.56 0.75
N LEU A 200 -3.19 19.90 0.06
CA LEU A 200 -1.88 19.27 0.25
C LEU A 200 -1.06 20.04 1.28
N VAL A 201 -0.18 19.39 2.02
CA VAL A 201 0.68 20.02 3.04
C VAL A 201 2.12 20.08 2.55
N GLY A 202 2.60 21.30 2.32
CA GLY A 202 4.00 21.55 1.96
C GLY A 202 4.82 22.11 3.12
N PRO A 203 6.08 22.50 2.87
CA PRO A 203 6.99 23.04 3.89
C PRO A 203 6.53 24.33 4.57
N LYS A 204 5.52 25.01 3.99
CA LYS A 204 4.96 26.27 4.49
C LYS A 204 3.52 26.12 5.00
N GLY A 205 3.04 24.89 5.17
CA GLY A 205 1.67 24.57 5.54
C GLY A 205 0.79 24.17 4.35
N PRO A 206 -0.53 24.08 4.58
CA PRO A 206 -1.50 23.64 3.58
C PRO A 206 -1.55 24.55 2.33
N VAL A 207 -1.70 23.92 1.17
CA VAL A 207 -1.90 24.54 -0.14
C VAL A 207 -3.01 23.81 -0.88
N SER A 208 -3.84 24.55 -1.63
CA SER A 208 -4.90 23.93 -2.42
C SER A 208 -4.34 23.12 -3.59
N ALA A 209 -4.91 21.94 -3.83
CA ALA A 209 -4.61 21.08 -4.96
C ALA A 209 -5.37 21.49 -6.25
N VAL A 210 -6.32 22.43 -6.17
CA VAL A 210 -7.15 22.87 -7.29
C VAL A 210 -6.29 23.31 -8.47
N GLY A 211 -6.63 22.81 -9.66
CA GLY A 211 -5.93 23.11 -10.90
C GLY A 211 -4.75 22.19 -11.20
N LEU A 212 -4.40 21.26 -10.30
CA LEU A 212 -3.51 20.15 -10.65
C LEU A 212 -4.23 19.19 -11.62
N SER A 213 -3.48 18.64 -12.57
CA SER A 213 -4.00 17.66 -13.54
C SER A 213 -2.94 16.64 -13.92
N LYS A 214 -3.35 15.42 -14.27
CA LYS A 214 -2.44 14.37 -14.74
C LYS A 214 -3.09 13.47 -15.78
N GLU A 215 -2.33 13.12 -16.81
CA GLU A 215 -2.73 12.10 -17.79
C GLU A 215 -2.79 10.72 -17.12
N SER A 216 -3.78 9.93 -17.50
CA SER A 216 -4.01 8.58 -16.96
C SER A 216 -3.34 7.52 -17.81
N SER A 217 -2.78 6.50 -17.14
CA SER A 217 -2.40 5.25 -17.77
C SER A 217 -3.59 4.28 -17.85
N ASN A 218 -3.46 3.23 -18.66
CA ASN A 218 -4.44 2.13 -18.77
C ASN A 218 -3.79 0.82 -18.29
N PRO A 219 -4.33 0.16 -17.25
CA PRO A 219 -3.69 -0.97 -16.59
C PRO A 219 -3.76 -2.23 -17.46
N TYR A 220 -4.61 -2.27 -18.48
CA TYR A 220 -4.71 -3.37 -19.45
C TYR A 220 -3.72 -3.23 -20.62
N VAL A 221 -2.91 -2.17 -20.61
CA VAL A 221 -1.84 -1.91 -21.58
C VAL A 221 -0.46 -1.96 -20.92
N ALA A 222 -0.32 -1.28 -19.78
CA ALA A 222 0.92 -1.24 -19.00
C ALA A 222 0.59 -1.37 -17.52
N GLY A 223 1.33 -2.22 -16.80
CA GLY A 223 1.19 -2.38 -15.36
C GLY A 223 1.74 -1.18 -14.57
N PRO A 224 1.92 -1.37 -13.25
CA PRO A 224 2.21 -0.28 -12.35
C PRO A 224 3.68 0.17 -12.47
N ALA A 225 3.96 1.41 -12.06
CA ALA A 225 5.27 2.04 -12.20
C ALA A 225 5.76 2.68 -10.89
N LEU A 226 7.07 2.76 -10.71
CA LEU A 226 7.71 3.64 -9.74
C LEU A 226 7.51 5.09 -10.19
N VAL A 227 7.09 5.94 -9.26
CA VAL A 227 6.94 7.39 -9.50
C VAL A 227 8.03 8.19 -8.79
N ALA A 228 8.59 7.67 -7.71
CA ALA A 228 9.70 8.27 -6.99
C ALA A 228 10.48 7.22 -6.19
N ALA A 229 11.70 7.59 -5.81
CA ALA A 229 12.48 6.88 -4.81
C ALA A 229 13.26 7.89 -3.98
N LYS A 230 13.25 7.75 -2.66
CA LYS A 230 13.90 8.67 -1.72
C LYS A 230 14.74 7.91 -0.70
N LEU A 231 15.99 8.32 -0.56
CA LEU A 231 16.93 7.76 0.42
C LEU A 231 17.08 8.70 1.60
N SER A 232 16.71 8.26 2.80
CA SER A 232 16.85 9.01 4.05
C SER A 232 17.54 8.17 5.13
N ARG A 233 17.90 8.81 6.26
CA ARG A 233 18.14 8.05 7.49
C ARG A 233 16.83 7.40 7.92
N PHE A 234 16.93 6.21 8.50
CA PHE A 234 15.75 5.50 8.97
C PHE A 234 15.13 6.26 10.16
N SER A 235 13.81 6.36 10.18
CA SER A 235 13.02 6.93 11.28
C SER A 235 11.74 6.10 11.41
N THR A 236 11.27 5.90 12.64
CA THR A 236 9.95 5.30 12.91
C THR A 236 8.90 6.37 13.22
N GLU A 237 9.23 7.66 13.05
CA GLU A 237 8.28 8.73 13.28
C GLU A 237 7.17 8.69 12.23
N GLY A 238 5.93 8.60 12.70
CA GLY A 238 4.74 8.56 11.86
C GLY A 238 4.39 7.19 11.28
N GLU A 239 5.19 6.17 11.59
CA GLU A 239 4.83 4.78 11.32
C GLU A 239 3.57 4.40 12.11
N GLY A 240 2.70 3.63 11.46
CA GLY A 240 1.39 3.30 11.96
C GLY A 240 0.38 4.41 11.74
N GLY A 241 -0.87 3.99 11.61
CA GLY A 241 -2.02 4.88 11.51
C GLY A 241 -2.75 5.13 12.83
N PRO A 242 -3.96 5.70 12.75
CA PRO A 242 -4.88 5.73 13.88
C PRO A 242 -5.11 4.32 14.45
N GLU A 243 -5.02 4.16 15.77
CA GLU A 243 -5.09 2.87 16.46
C GLU A 243 -6.36 2.06 16.11
N LEU A 244 -7.46 2.74 15.85
CA LEU A 244 -8.75 2.14 15.49
C LEU A 244 -8.78 1.49 14.09
N MET A 245 -7.81 1.77 13.23
CA MET A 245 -7.74 1.20 11.88
C MET A 245 -7.23 -0.24 11.84
N GLY A 246 -6.47 -0.66 12.86
CA GLY A 246 -5.74 -1.94 12.82
C GLY A 246 -4.76 -1.99 11.65
N GLY A 247 -4.27 -3.19 11.30
CA GLY A 247 -3.35 -3.39 10.17
C GLY A 247 -2.25 -4.40 10.49
N PRO A 248 -1.44 -4.84 9.51
CA PRO A 248 -0.34 -5.77 9.72
C PRO A 248 0.88 -5.07 10.36
N PHE A 249 0.67 -4.37 11.46
CA PHE A 249 1.69 -3.64 12.22
C PHE A 249 2.32 -4.47 13.35
N PRO A 250 3.55 -4.12 13.78
CA PRO A 250 4.47 -3.18 13.12
C PRO A 250 5.08 -3.80 11.85
N ASN A 251 5.28 -2.98 10.81
CA ASN A 251 5.76 -3.32 9.46
C ASN A 251 7.06 -2.57 9.08
N ASP A 252 7.54 -1.67 9.95
CA ASP A 252 8.70 -0.83 9.70
C ASP A 252 10.04 -1.60 9.74
N GLY A 253 11.08 -1.03 9.13
CA GLY A 253 12.41 -1.62 9.08
C GLY A 253 13.07 -1.88 10.44
N VAL A 254 12.80 -1.09 11.48
CA VAL A 254 13.33 -1.35 12.84
C VAL A 254 12.62 -2.54 13.46
N ALA A 255 11.31 -2.70 13.27
CA ALA A 255 10.58 -3.88 13.72
C ALA A 255 11.09 -5.17 13.06
N LEU A 256 11.40 -5.13 11.77
CA LEU A 256 11.87 -6.31 11.02
C LEU A 256 13.36 -6.60 11.24
N TYR A 257 14.20 -5.57 11.36
CA TYR A 257 15.66 -5.71 11.27
C TYR A 257 16.46 -5.06 12.41
N GLY A 258 15.78 -4.41 13.36
CA GLY A 258 16.38 -3.76 14.52
C GLY A 258 17.46 -2.75 14.14
N SER A 259 18.59 -2.81 14.83
CA SER A 259 19.72 -1.88 14.63
C SER A 259 20.36 -1.88 13.23
N LYS A 260 19.98 -2.82 12.36
CA LYS A 260 20.45 -2.85 10.96
C LYS A 260 19.67 -1.87 10.07
N ALA A 261 18.48 -1.44 10.48
CA ALA A 261 17.72 -0.41 9.76
C ALA A 261 18.29 0.97 10.04
N LYS A 262 19.38 1.32 9.34
CA LYS A 262 20.05 2.63 9.50
C LYS A 262 19.61 3.65 8.46
N PHE A 263 19.34 3.18 7.24
CA PHE A 263 18.86 4.00 6.13
C PHE A 263 17.67 3.32 5.47
N ARG A 264 16.80 4.16 4.90
CA ARG A 264 15.61 3.75 4.17
C ARG A 264 15.71 4.28 2.76
N LEU A 265 15.66 3.39 1.77
CA LEU A 265 15.34 3.76 0.40
C LEU A 265 13.86 3.44 0.17
N ARG A 266 12.99 4.44 0.39
CA ARG A 266 11.55 4.30 0.17
C ARG A 266 11.25 4.50 -1.30
N THR A 267 10.65 3.48 -1.90
CA THR A 267 10.10 3.58 -3.25
C THR A 267 8.64 3.97 -3.16
N TYR A 268 8.20 4.81 -4.09
CA TYR A 268 6.81 5.26 -4.17
C TYR A 268 6.23 4.88 -5.51
N THR A 269 5.05 4.28 -5.47
CA THR A 269 4.47 3.56 -6.60
C THR A 269 3.21 4.26 -7.13
N SER A 270 2.91 4.02 -8.41
CA SER A 270 1.77 4.65 -9.10
C SER A 270 0.39 4.16 -8.65
N GLY A 271 0.36 3.20 -7.73
CA GLY A 271 -0.80 2.40 -7.29
C GLY A 271 -0.29 1.16 -6.55
N GLY A 272 -1.19 0.31 -6.05
CA GLY A 272 -0.77 -0.93 -5.38
C GLY A 272 0.14 -1.79 -6.26
N PHE A 273 1.23 -2.29 -5.68
CA PHE A 273 2.20 -3.20 -6.31
C PHE A 273 2.05 -4.59 -5.71
N SER A 274 1.58 -5.55 -6.49
CA SER A 274 1.54 -6.95 -6.10
C SER A 274 2.29 -7.82 -7.10
N PRO A 275 3.02 -8.85 -6.67
CA PRO A 275 3.72 -9.77 -7.58
C PRO A 275 2.85 -10.49 -8.62
N ASP A 276 1.56 -10.69 -8.35
CA ASP A 276 0.60 -11.31 -9.30
C ASP A 276 -0.74 -10.55 -9.36
N GLY A 277 -0.83 -9.42 -8.68
CA GLY A 277 -2.03 -8.61 -8.57
C GLY A 277 -2.98 -9.05 -7.45
N VAL A 278 -2.60 -10.04 -6.64
CA VAL A 278 -3.38 -10.56 -5.50
C VAL A 278 -2.51 -10.72 -4.24
N ARG A 279 -1.44 -11.51 -4.30
CA ARG A 279 -0.63 -11.84 -3.11
C ARG A 279 0.19 -10.64 -2.65
N GLY A 280 0.53 -10.61 -1.37
CA GLY A 280 1.48 -9.63 -0.85
C GLY A 280 2.90 -9.87 -1.34
N LEU A 281 3.65 -8.79 -1.53
CA LEU A 281 5.11 -8.78 -1.58
C LEU A 281 5.66 -9.10 -0.18
N ARG A 282 6.70 -9.93 -0.12
CA ARG A 282 7.27 -10.33 1.17
C ARG A 282 8.57 -9.60 1.49
N PRO A 283 8.89 -9.41 2.79
CA PRO A 283 10.15 -8.82 3.24
C PRO A 283 11.43 -9.49 2.71
N ASP A 284 11.34 -10.76 2.32
CA ASP A 284 12.46 -11.56 1.82
C ASP A 284 12.58 -11.60 0.28
N GLU A 285 11.76 -10.84 -0.44
CA GLU A 285 11.69 -10.89 -1.91
C GLU A 285 12.49 -9.79 -2.64
N TYR A 286 13.37 -9.07 -1.96
CA TYR A 286 14.25 -8.06 -2.59
C TYR A 286 14.93 -8.59 -3.86
N GLU A 287 15.64 -9.72 -3.77
CA GLU A 287 16.43 -10.29 -4.87
C GLU A 287 15.57 -10.75 -6.06
N ARG A 288 14.25 -10.88 -5.87
CA ARG A 288 13.31 -11.29 -6.92
C ARG A 288 12.81 -10.11 -7.74
N PHE A 289 12.80 -8.91 -7.18
CA PHE A 289 12.11 -7.76 -7.78
C PHE A 289 12.97 -6.52 -7.95
N PHE A 290 13.99 -6.33 -7.11
CA PHE A 290 14.73 -5.08 -7.05
C PHE A 290 16.22 -5.27 -7.26
N ARG A 291 16.85 -4.21 -7.75
CA ARG A 291 18.28 -3.96 -7.58
C ARG A 291 18.52 -2.47 -7.36
N VAL A 292 19.54 -2.14 -6.57
CA VAL A 292 19.96 -0.75 -6.34
C VAL A 292 21.28 -0.50 -7.08
N HIS A 293 21.37 0.64 -7.74
CA HIS A 293 22.53 1.07 -8.49
C HIS A 293 23.32 2.06 -7.64
N ALA A 294 24.62 1.82 -7.51
CA ALA A 294 25.56 2.71 -6.84
C ALA A 294 26.81 2.93 -7.70
N LYS A 295 27.65 3.89 -7.29
CA LYS A 295 28.94 4.16 -7.92
C LYS A 295 30.09 3.61 -7.08
N ALA A 296 31.04 2.92 -7.70
CA ALA A 296 32.33 2.58 -7.12
C ALA A 296 33.25 3.81 -7.06
N ALA A 297 34.35 3.71 -6.32
CA ALA A 297 35.31 4.81 -6.16
C ALA A 297 35.97 5.28 -7.48
N ASP A 298 36.02 4.42 -8.49
CA ASP A 298 36.49 4.74 -9.85
C ASP A 298 35.38 5.23 -10.79
N GLY A 299 34.15 5.36 -10.28
CA GLY A 299 32.96 5.77 -11.03
C GLY A 299 32.24 4.65 -11.77
N ALA A 300 32.73 3.41 -11.71
CA ALA A 300 32.03 2.25 -12.28
C ALA A 300 30.68 2.02 -11.56
N GLU A 301 29.74 1.38 -12.24
CA GLU A 301 28.47 0.98 -11.64
C GLU A 301 28.65 -0.27 -10.79
N VAL A 302 28.01 -0.28 -9.62
CA VAL A 302 27.87 -1.44 -8.74
C VAL A 302 26.38 -1.73 -8.58
N LEU A 303 25.97 -2.95 -8.91
CA LEU A 303 24.60 -3.43 -8.69
C LEU A 303 24.53 -4.16 -7.36
N LEU A 304 23.69 -3.66 -6.46
CA LEU A 304 23.43 -4.26 -5.16
C LEU A 304 22.30 -5.28 -5.32
N GLU A 305 22.59 -6.45 -5.89
CA GLU A 305 21.55 -7.44 -6.23
C GLU A 305 21.21 -8.39 -5.06
N LYS A 306 22.03 -8.41 -4.01
CA LYS A 306 21.93 -9.42 -2.94
C LYS A 306 21.75 -8.81 -1.56
N VAL A 307 20.87 -9.43 -0.78
CA VAL A 307 20.67 -9.12 0.63
C VAL A 307 21.79 -9.72 1.48
N GLY A 308 22.14 -9.07 2.59
CA GLY A 308 23.13 -9.55 3.55
C GLY A 308 24.60 -9.49 3.08
N VAL A 309 24.87 -9.04 1.85
CA VAL A 309 26.23 -8.91 1.28
C VAL A 309 26.75 -7.48 1.44
N ASP A 310 28.04 -7.35 1.77
CA ASP A 310 28.75 -6.07 1.74
C ASP A 310 29.12 -5.71 0.30
N HIS A 311 28.57 -4.61 -0.21
CA HIS A 311 28.90 -4.06 -1.52
C HIS A 311 29.86 -2.90 -1.34
N MET A 312 31.08 -3.03 -1.88
CA MET A 312 32.08 -1.95 -1.86
C MET A 312 31.72 -0.90 -2.91
N VAL A 313 31.49 0.33 -2.46
CA VAL A 313 31.11 1.46 -3.30
C VAL A 313 31.94 2.69 -2.95
N GLN A 314 31.74 3.78 -3.67
CA GLN A 314 32.34 5.06 -3.35
C GLN A 314 31.89 5.49 -1.95
N GLY A 315 32.87 5.74 -1.07
CA GLY A 315 32.60 6.22 0.29
C GLY A 315 32.48 5.12 1.34
N GLY A 316 32.55 3.83 0.97
CA GLY A 316 32.57 2.72 1.94
C GLY A 316 31.74 1.53 1.49
N VAL A 317 30.95 1.00 2.41
CA VAL A 317 30.14 -0.21 2.21
C VAL A 317 28.65 0.10 2.29
N ILE A 318 27.87 -0.53 1.42
CA ILE A 318 26.41 -0.64 1.54
C ILE A 318 26.05 -2.12 1.65
N ARG A 319 25.12 -2.45 2.55
CA ARG A 319 24.46 -3.75 2.63
C ARG A 319 22.95 -3.54 2.51
N VAL A 320 22.32 -4.26 1.58
CA VAL A 320 20.86 -4.40 1.56
C VAL A 320 20.45 -5.39 2.64
N VAL A 321 19.50 -5.00 3.49
CA VAL A 321 19.06 -5.81 4.62
C VAL A 321 17.82 -6.63 4.25
N GLY A 322 16.87 -6.02 3.56
CA GLY A 322 15.62 -6.65 3.11
C GLY A 322 14.58 -5.59 2.73
N LEU A 323 13.33 -6.00 2.59
CA LEU A 323 12.19 -5.10 2.36
C LEU A 323 11.40 -4.88 3.66
N ALA A 324 10.88 -3.68 3.87
CA ALA A 324 9.95 -3.34 4.94
C ALA A 324 8.80 -2.51 4.36
N ASP A 325 7.89 -2.03 5.23
CA ASP A 325 6.70 -1.27 4.80
C ASP A 325 5.78 -2.14 3.96
N LEU A 326 5.50 -3.33 4.51
CA LEU A 326 4.69 -4.36 3.88
C LEU A 326 3.82 -5.02 4.94
N GLY A 327 4.40 -5.51 6.02
CA GLY A 327 3.65 -6.20 7.06
C GLY A 327 4.54 -6.78 8.14
N ARG A 328 3.91 -7.55 9.05
CA ARG A 328 4.56 -8.01 10.28
C ARG A 328 5.86 -8.81 10.06
N PRO A 329 6.81 -8.74 11.02
CA PRO A 329 7.98 -9.59 11.02
C PRO A 329 7.62 -11.08 11.11
N ALA A 330 8.44 -11.93 10.50
CA ALA A 330 8.27 -13.37 10.59
C ALA A 330 8.32 -13.86 12.06
N SER A 331 7.42 -14.77 12.40
CA SER A 331 7.25 -15.37 13.73
C SER A 331 6.64 -16.76 13.60
N SER A 332 6.21 -17.39 14.71
CA SER A 332 5.40 -18.61 14.64
C SER A 332 4.06 -18.40 13.94
N ASP A 333 3.52 -17.19 14.04
CA ASP A 333 2.16 -16.86 13.60
C ASP A 333 2.16 -16.16 12.24
N VAL A 334 3.30 -15.58 11.85
CA VAL A 334 3.52 -14.89 10.58
C VAL A 334 4.62 -15.61 9.83
N VAL A 335 4.25 -16.31 8.76
CA VAL A 335 5.21 -16.99 7.88
C VAL A 335 5.27 -16.26 6.54
N TYR A 336 6.47 -16.11 6.00
CA TYR A 336 6.70 -15.53 4.68
C TYR A 336 6.46 -16.58 3.59
N ASP A 337 5.18 -16.96 3.44
CA ASP A 337 4.69 -17.83 2.37
C ASP A 337 3.56 -17.13 1.60
N ASP A 338 2.75 -17.88 0.85
CA ASP A 338 1.65 -17.32 0.07
C ASP A 338 0.48 -16.81 0.94
N CYS A 339 0.52 -17.03 2.27
CA CYS A 339 -0.41 -16.46 3.25
C CYS A 339 0.07 -15.18 3.92
N TYR A 340 1.23 -14.67 3.53
CA TYR A 340 1.71 -13.39 4.05
C TYR A 340 0.73 -12.26 3.69
N VAL A 341 0.24 -11.57 4.72
CA VAL A 341 -0.67 -10.43 4.57
C VAL A 341 0.15 -9.15 4.70
N GLU A 342 0.19 -8.39 3.61
CA GLU A 342 0.75 -7.04 3.59
C GLU A 342 -0.34 -5.95 3.84
N ASP A 343 0.08 -4.71 4.01
CA ASP A 343 -0.69 -3.48 4.29
C ASP A 343 -1.36 -2.90 3.04
N TRP A 344 -0.78 -3.13 1.85
CA TRP A 344 -1.28 -2.79 0.50
C TRP A 344 -1.19 -1.32 0.10
N ASP A 345 -0.44 -0.50 0.84
CA ASP A 345 -0.21 0.88 0.45
C ASP A 345 0.77 0.99 -0.74
N ASN A 346 1.15 2.23 -1.03
CA ASN A 346 1.91 2.59 -2.20
C ASN A 346 3.43 2.65 -1.92
N TYR A 347 3.88 2.22 -0.75
CA TYR A 347 5.26 2.36 -0.30
C TYR A 347 5.91 0.99 -0.17
N ILE A 348 7.20 0.95 -0.51
CA ILE A 348 8.03 -0.23 -0.29
C ILE A 348 9.39 0.28 0.13
N ASP A 349 9.84 -0.15 1.30
CA ASP A 349 11.11 0.25 1.86
C ASP A 349 12.19 -0.78 1.55
N ILE A 350 13.25 -0.35 0.87
CA ILE A 350 14.50 -1.10 0.82
C ILE A 350 15.35 -0.66 2.02
N VAL A 351 15.51 -1.56 3.00
CA VAL A 351 16.24 -1.29 4.24
C VAL A 351 17.74 -1.48 3.99
N LEU A 352 18.53 -0.48 4.38
CA LEU A 352 19.96 -0.42 4.12
C LEU A 352 20.77 -0.23 5.41
N ASP A 353 21.92 -0.92 5.48
CA ASP A 353 22.96 -0.76 6.49
C ASP A 353 24.29 -0.39 5.78
N GLY A 354 25.22 0.23 6.51
CA GLY A 354 26.54 0.58 6.00
C GLY A 354 26.98 1.99 6.38
N ASP A 355 27.90 2.54 5.59
CA ASP A 355 28.48 3.86 5.80
C ASP A 355 27.60 4.95 5.17
N GLU A 356 27.33 6.03 5.90
CA GLU A 356 26.56 7.15 5.35
C GLU A 356 27.21 7.76 4.09
N ALA A 357 28.54 7.85 4.09
CA ALA A 357 29.28 8.33 2.92
C ALA A 357 29.08 7.42 1.70
N ALA A 358 28.90 6.11 1.92
CA ALA A 358 28.60 5.14 0.87
C ALA A 358 27.18 5.31 0.32
N MET A 359 26.19 5.57 1.17
CA MET A 359 24.79 5.81 0.78
C MET A 359 24.65 6.92 -0.27
N ARG A 360 25.51 7.95 -0.22
CA ARG A 360 25.54 9.05 -1.19
C ARG A 360 25.97 8.64 -2.60
N SER A 361 26.48 7.42 -2.78
CA SER A 361 26.83 6.87 -4.09
C SER A 361 25.66 6.18 -4.80
N ILE A 362 24.53 5.95 -4.12
CA ILE A 362 23.31 5.41 -4.72
C ILE A 362 22.78 6.41 -5.76
N VAL A 363 22.38 5.91 -6.92
CA VAL A 363 21.90 6.72 -8.04
C VAL A 363 20.47 6.37 -8.46
N SER A 364 20.11 5.09 -8.45
CA SER A 364 18.78 4.63 -8.86
C SER A 364 18.40 3.32 -8.19
N VAL A 365 17.09 3.08 -8.11
CA VAL A 365 16.51 1.75 -7.88
C VAL A 365 15.95 1.25 -9.19
N GLU A 366 16.05 -0.06 -9.43
CA GLU A 366 15.50 -0.68 -10.62
C GLU A 366 14.60 -1.85 -10.25
N ILE A 367 13.50 -1.96 -11.00
CA ILE A 367 12.68 -3.16 -11.12
C ILE A 367 12.96 -3.74 -12.50
N PRO A 368 13.77 -4.82 -12.62
CA PRO A 368 14.20 -5.29 -13.93
C PRO A 368 13.10 -5.96 -14.75
N ALA A 369 12.10 -6.58 -14.09
CA ALA A 369 10.93 -7.25 -14.68
C ALA A 369 11.23 -8.18 -15.88
N THR A 370 12.44 -8.74 -15.93
CA THR A 370 12.95 -9.56 -17.06
C THR A 370 13.90 -10.63 -16.56
N GLY A 371 14.08 -11.68 -17.37
CA GLY A 371 14.97 -12.80 -17.02
C GLY A 371 14.45 -13.54 -15.77
N ASN A 372 15.25 -13.52 -14.71
CA ASN A 372 14.89 -14.15 -13.43
C ASN A 372 14.12 -13.22 -12.49
N TYR A 373 13.96 -11.94 -12.84
CA TYR A 373 13.24 -10.96 -12.03
C TYR A 373 11.75 -10.99 -12.35
N GLY A 374 10.93 -10.97 -11.30
CA GLY A 374 9.48 -10.87 -11.43
C GLY A 374 9.04 -9.47 -11.87
N ALA A 375 7.84 -9.39 -12.44
CA ALA A 375 7.12 -8.14 -12.65
C ALA A 375 6.12 -7.93 -11.51
N PHE A 376 5.73 -6.68 -11.29
CA PHE A 376 4.59 -6.32 -10.44
C PHE A 376 3.34 -6.08 -11.29
N PHE A 377 2.19 -6.17 -10.67
CA PHE A 377 0.87 -5.91 -11.24
C PHE A 377 0.11 -4.97 -10.31
N ASN A 378 -0.76 -4.14 -10.88
CA ASN A 378 -1.83 -3.51 -10.13
C ASN A 378 -2.76 -4.60 -9.58
N PRO A 379 -3.56 -4.32 -8.54
CA PRO A 379 -4.64 -5.23 -8.18
C PRO A 379 -5.54 -5.52 -9.38
N GLY A 380 -6.14 -6.71 -9.43
CA GLY A 380 -6.81 -7.21 -10.64
C GLY A 380 -5.85 -7.86 -11.64
N GLY A 381 -4.64 -8.20 -11.21
CA GLY A 381 -3.72 -9.08 -11.94
C GLY A 381 -4.20 -10.54 -11.95
N PRO A 382 -3.49 -11.43 -12.67
CA PRO A 382 -3.95 -12.79 -12.94
C PRO A 382 -4.00 -13.70 -11.70
N GLY A 383 -3.29 -13.36 -10.63
CA GLY A 383 -3.08 -14.27 -9.51
C GLY A 383 -2.34 -15.56 -9.93
N ASN A 384 -2.45 -16.60 -9.10
CA ASN A 384 -1.85 -17.91 -9.35
C ASN A 384 -2.83 -18.94 -9.96
N ASP A 385 -4.11 -18.58 -10.10
CA ASP A 385 -5.17 -19.44 -10.68
C ASP A 385 -6.16 -18.62 -11.53
N PRO A 386 -5.70 -18.05 -12.66
CA PRO A 386 -6.51 -17.16 -13.48
C PRO A 386 -7.71 -17.89 -14.11
N THR A 387 -8.87 -17.24 -14.06
CA THR A 387 -10.06 -17.63 -14.84
C THR A 387 -9.77 -17.48 -16.34
N PRO A 388 -10.03 -18.52 -17.18
CA PRO A 388 -9.90 -18.43 -18.63
C PRO A 388 -10.72 -17.27 -19.22
N ASP A 389 -10.20 -16.67 -20.29
CA ASP A 389 -10.84 -15.60 -21.07
C ASP A 389 -11.10 -14.28 -20.32
N VAL A 390 -10.70 -14.17 -19.05
CA VAL A 390 -10.70 -12.91 -18.30
C VAL A 390 -9.43 -12.12 -18.62
N ARG A 391 -9.58 -10.82 -18.88
CA ARG A 391 -8.46 -9.90 -19.04
C ARG A 391 -8.06 -9.29 -17.70
N TYR A 392 -6.85 -9.56 -17.28
CA TYR A 392 -6.25 -9.00 -16.07
C TYR A 392 -5.40 -7.77 -16.38
N THR A 393 -5.03 -7.03 -15.35
CA THR A 393 -4.04 -5.95 -15.45
C THR A 393 -2.72 -6.51 -16.02
N ALA A 394 -2.04 -5.70 -16.81
CA ALA A 394 -0.78 -6.05 -17.44
C ALA A 394 0.36 -6.03 -16.41
N PRO A 395 1.42 -6.83 -16.64
CA PRO A 395 2.63 -6.71 -15.83
C PRO A 395 3.28 -5.33 -16.05
N GLY A 396 3.92 -4.83 -15.00
CA GLY A 396 4.79 -3.67 -15.05
C GLY A 396 5.98 -3.95 -15.97
N ALA A 397 6.35 -2.96 -16.77
CA ALA A 397 7.54 -3.02 -17.60
C ALA A 397 8.82 -2.89 -16.73
N PRO A 398 10.02 -3.12 -17.29
CA PRO A 398 11.29 -2.76 -16.64
C PRO A 398 11.38 -1.27 -16.35
N GLN A 399 11.90 -0.90 -15.19
CA GLN A 399 11.85 0.47 -14.67
C GLN A 399 13.12 0.81 -13.92
N VAL A 400 13.70 1.98 -14.20
CA VAL A 400 14.79 2.54 -13.42
C VAL A 400 14.34 3.89 -12.89
N GLN A 401 14.24 4.01 -11.57
CA GLN A 401 13.81 5.22 -10.90
C GLN A 401 15.02 5.90 -10.23
N PRO A 402 15.37 7.14 -10.63
CA PRO A 402 16.38 7.93 -9.94
C PRO A 402 16.04 8.11 -8.46
N VAL A 403 17.07 8.08 -7.62
CA VAL A 403 16.94 8.26 -6.17
C VAL A 403 17.22 9.71 -5.78
N THR A 404 16.30 10.31 -5.04
CA THR A 404 16.52 11.57 -4.33
C THR A 404 17.27 11.29 -3.03
N ILE A 405 18.46 11.88 -2.87
CA ILE A 405 19.27 11.75 -1.66
C ILE A 405 18.81 12.78 -0.63
N ALA A 406 18.04 12.32 0.36
CA ALA A 406 17.44 13.09 1.45
C ALA A 406 18.13 12.79 2.80
N LEU A 407 19.47 12.69 2.80
CA LEU A 407 20.25 12.43 4.00
C LEU A 407 20.47 13.69 4.84
N ASP A 408 20.56 14.87 4.24
CA ASP A 408 20.82 16.12 4.99
C ASP A 408 19.54 16.87 5.34
N ASP A 409 18.53 16.74 4.49
CA ASP A 409 17.15 17.19 4.68
C ASP A 409 16.26 15.99 4.32
N PRO A 410 15.49 15.42 5.26
CA PRO A 410 14.67 14.24 5.02
C PRO A 410 13.52 14.53 4.04
N MET A 411 13.25 15.79 3.71
CA MET A 411 12.12 16.22 2.88
C MET A 411 10.81 15.66 3.43
N THR A 412 10.51 16.00 4.69
CA THR A 412 9.29 15.59 5.38
C THR A 412 8.52 16.78 5.93
N VAL A 413 7.24 16.59 6.21
CA VAL A 413 6.37 17.58 6.85
C VAL A 413 5.64 16.95 8.03
N SER A 414 5.28 17.77 9.02
CA SER A 414 4.37 17.37 10.09
C SER A 414 3.28 18.41 10.23
N TYR A 415 2.08 17.97 10.56
CA TYR A 415 0.88 18.79 10.70
C TYR A 415 -0.02 18.15 11.75
N ASP A 416 -0.57 18.96 12.64
CA ASP A 416 -1.49 18.55 13.70
C ASP A 416 -2.33 19.78 14.03
N ASP A 417 -3.66 19.68 13.90
CA ASP A 417 -4.62 20.77 14.15
C ASP A 417 -5.75 20.32 15.09
#